data_AF-A0A4V5NC50-F1
#
_entry.id   AF-A0A4V5NC50-F1
#
_cell.length_a   1.000
_cell.length_b   1.000
_cell.length_c   1.000
_cell.angle_alpha   90.00
_cell.angle_beta   90.00
_cell.angle_gamma   90.00
#
_symmetry.space_group_name_H-M   'P 1'
#
loop_
_entity.id
_entity.type
_entity.pdbx_description
1 polymer ?
#
loop_
_entity_poly.entity_id
_entity_poly.type
_entity_poly.pdbx_seq_one_letter_code
_entity_poly.pdbx_strand_id
1 'polypeptide(L)'
;MASTAADRRGHVRGESIAQKRAGRGVSTTSASPQHTTPARSGGAAGGSGLFDDPSSSGARTSPGTSFAIPPRLAYRLLAGCVAALVVLQVVPALFSSSAQKTITAQARHRKALMAGAGESWILPRKWRGIEPGDGPATLNGETLPDCKRVLLYRFEGTHGFSSELMHYLRAGVIAQKLGYTLLADDSGWNYGALSDYFLPRLIHCRPPADWFSTDLATRLGTRRWQGKDRVWVSREMEREMDQWIRDEMLDPSMVDELRSRQHGRILPEGETLPLAFEDVFADFASTLKEVWRPNAQLALLVRQQRLELGLGGGALRHRKNSPTFGGRNRNIGGGGSRAVDSQQQDDEDAEWEMNVAERSDRGPVVGVHLVGRRPRTDLSVFGISNAVVAGDLEVVYEGAANALRRLTHSSITSPGYSRSRPNIFPPTATPTLVALTNNETLFSVFTSKSSLSEYNIVRTSPPPFDELRQFNEILRLEVTPDLQPPKGNANKLLREWDQQIWNEDVPRKLKVLLTRYFVRDLIVMAQHADAFVVSGASPTGRLAILLSGEDGAIGPRDLNGGSFGGRVRSVDGWWSPTARAGSVFG
;
A
#
# COMPACT_ATOMS: atom_id res chain seq x y z
N MET A 1 18.33 21.70 37.48
CA MET A 1 19.01 22.14 36.23
C MET A 1 19.19 20.88 35.39
N ALA A 2 18.31 20.68 34.39
CA ALA A 2 18.61 20.86 32.96
C ALA A 2 19.60 19.81 32.41
N SER A 3 19.33 19.05 31.33
CA SER A 3 18.21 19.08 30.36
C SER A 3 18.03 17.69 29.73
N THR A 4 16.80 17.19 29.62
CA THR A 4 16.48 15.98 28.82
C THR A 4 15.99 16.39 27.44
N ALA A 5 16.75 16.05 26.40
CA ALA A 5 16.38 16.33 25.02
C ALA A 5 15.18 15.46 24.58
N ALA A 6 13.99 16.05 24.51
CA ALA A 6 12.83 15.40 23.93
C ALA A 6 12.97 15.32 22.40
N ASP A 7 12.98 14.10 21.86
CA ASP A 7 13.12 13.85 20.41
C ASP A 7 11.87 14.30 19.65
N ARG A 8 11.97 15.44 18.95
CA ARG A 8 10.93 15.97 18.08
C ARG A 8 10.98 15.30 16.70
N ARG A 9 10.48 14.07 16.60
CA ARG A 9 10.20 13.44 15.30
C ARG A 9 9.08 12.39 15.33
N GLY A 10 7.94 12.76 15.89
CA GLY A 10 6.73 11.93 15.94
C GLY A 10 5.46 12.78 16.01
N HIS A 11 5.10 13.48 14.93
CA HIS A 11 3.77 14.08 14.80
C HIS A 11 2.73 12.99 14.50
N VAL A 12 2.39 12.22 15.53
CA VAL A 12 1.12 11.49 15.58
C VAL A 12 0.02 12.55 15.63
N ARG A 13 -0.84 12.64 14.60
CA ARG A 13 -2.10 13.39 14.70
C ARG A 13 -2.91 12.76 15.82
N GLY A 14 -3.21 13.52 16.86
CA GLY A 14 -3.65 13.04 18.18
C GLY A 14 -5.06 12.45 18.27
N GLU A 15 -5.66 12.01 17.17
CA GLU A 15 -6.99 11.40 17.15
C GLU A 15 -6.91 9.91 16.84
N SER A 16 -6.54 9.13 17.86
CA SER A 16 -6.72 7.68 17.80
C SER A 16 -8.21 7.34 17.92
N ILE A 17 -8.76 6.70 16.89
CA ILE A 17 -10.17 6.27 16.83
C ILE A 17 -10.57 5.40 18.04
N ALA A 18 -9.61 4.73 18.68
CA ALA A 18 -9.80 3.95 19.90
C ALA A 18 -10.37 4.77 21.09
N GLN A 19 -10.14 6.09 21.15
CA GLN A 19 -10.66 6.94 22.22
C GLN A 19 -12.11 7.40 22.00
N LYS A 20 -12.64 7.35 20.77
CA LYS A 20 -13.96 7.91 20.41
C LYS A 20 -15.15 7.09 20.95
N ARG A 21 -14.91 5.96 21.62
CA ARG A 21 -15.93 5.10 22.26
C ARG A 21 -16.02 5.23 23.79
N ALA A 22 -15.24 6.11 24.42
CA ALA A 22 -15.26 6.32 25.87
C ALA A 22 -15.32 7.81 26.24
N GLY A 23 -16.51 8.41 26.16
CA GLY A 23 -16.74 9.78 26.67
C GLY A 23 -17.74 10.64 25.91
N ARG A 24 -19.04 10.34 26.01
CA ARG A 24 -20.11 11.34 25.83
C ARG A 24 -21.17 11.15 26.91
N GLY A 25 -21.06 11.96 27.96
CA GLY A 25 -21.89 11.89 29.16
C GLY A 25 -21.76 13.15 30.03
N VAL A 26 -22.05 14.32 29.45
CA VAL A 26 -22.20 15.62 30.13
C VAL A 26 -23.31 16.33 29.33
N SER A 27 -24.54 16.41 29.82
CA SER A 27 -25.03 17.32 30.87
C SER A 27 -24.99 18.79 30.44
N THR A 28 -26.11 19.28 29.90
CA THR A 28 -26.32 20.71 29.59
C THR A 28 -27.38 21.28 30.52
N THR A 29 -26.94 21.91 31.61
CA THR A 29 -27.76 22.79 32.44
C THR A 29 -27.79 24.19 31.83
N SER A 30 -28.96 24.68 31.42
CA SER A 30 -29.21 26.09 31.14
C SER A 30 -30.53 26.50 31.78
N ALA A 31 -30.51 27.56 32.58
CA ALA A 31 -31.60 27.94 33.47
C ALA A 31 -32.77 28.64 32.75
N SER A 32 -33.98 28.41 33.26
CA SER A 32 -35.16 29.24 33.00
C SER A 32 -35.35 30.29 34.12
N PRO A 33 -36.02 31.40 33.81
CA PRO A 33 -36.90 32.09 34.75
C PRO A 33 -38.38 31.94 34.36
N GLN A 34 -39.22 31.70 35.38
CA GLN A 34 -40.55 32.31 35.68
C GLN A 34 -41.21 33.17 34.58
N HIS A 35 -42.52 33.19 34.29
CA HIS A 35 -43.79 32.66 34.87
C HIS A 35 -44.79 32.43 33.68
N THR A 36 -46.07 32.00 33.76
CA THR A 36 -47.09 31.84 34.83
C THR A 36 -48.13 30.75 34.45
N THR A 37 -48.99 30.35 35.39
CA THR A 37 -50.30 29.68 35.18
C THR A 37 -51.40 30.71 34.81
N PRO A 38 -52.64 30.37 34.31
CA PRO A 38 -53.41 29.15 34.66
C PRO A 38 -54.39 28.50 33.64
N ALA A 39 -54.81 27.28 34.01
CA ALA A 39 -56.16 26.67 33.92
C ALA A 39 -56.92 26.45 32.58
N ARG A 40 -57.31 25.18 32.37
CA ARG A 40 -58.71 24.65 32.37
C ARG A 40 -59.12 23.83 31.12
N SER A 41 -59.67 22.63 31.38
CA SER A 41 -60.54 21.78 30.52
C SER A 41 -60.03 21.28 29.15
N GLY A 42 -60.29 20.03 28.73
CA GLY A 42 -60.92 18.90 29.44
C GLY A 42 -61.36 17.76 28.51
N GLY A 43 -61.49 16.54 29.06
CA GLY A 43 -62.09 15.35 28.41
C GLY A 43 -61.20 14.59 27.41
N ALA A 44 -61.45 13.31 27.12
CA ALA A 44 -62.26 12.29 27.81
C ALA A 44 -61.93 10.87 27.26
N ALA A 45 -62.24 9.82 28.03
CA ALA A 45 -62.12 8.38 27.71
C ALA A 45 -60.69 7.86 27.42
N GLY A 46 -60.26 6.68 27.86
CA GLY A 46 -60.83 5.61 28.71
C GLY A 46 -59.82 4.43 28.63
N GLY A 47 -59.70 3.49 29.56
CA GLY A 47 -60.44 3.20 30.78
C GLY A 47 -60.14 1.74 31.16
N SER A 48 -59.94 1.46 32.45
CA SER A 48 -59.84 0.12 33.10
C SER A 48 -58.68 -0.84 32.66
N GLY A 49 -58.05 -1.57 33.58
CA GLY A 49 -58.15 -1.52 35.04
C GLY A 49 -57.58 -2.73 35.77
N LEU A 50 -57.36 -2.56 37.08
CA LEU A 50 -57.22 -3.56 38.16
C LEU A 50 -56.16 -4.67 38.00
N PHE A 51 -55.23 -4.76 38.97
CA PHE A 51 -55.53 -5.50 40.20
C PHE A 51 -54.68 -5.00 41.39
N ASP A 52 -55.20 -5.20 42.60
CA ASP A 52 -54.75 -4.54 43.83
C ASP A 52 -53.48 -5.13 44.45
N ASP A 53 -52.80 -4.29 45.22
CA ASP A 53 -51.77 -4.62 46.20
C ASP A 53 -52.35 -4.42 47.60
N PRO A 54 -52.15 -5.34 48.55
CA PRO A 54 -52.03 -4.92 49.93
C PRO A 54 -50.80 -5.50 50.64
N SER A 55 -50.07 -4.59 51.26
CA SER A 55 -48.96 -4.86 52.17
C SER A 55 -49.39 -5.65 53.42
N SER A 56 -48.50 -6.51 53.93
CA SER A 56 -47.94 -6.33 55.29
C SER A 56 -46.93 -7.41 55.72
N SER A 57 -45.97 -6.95 56.53
CA SER A 57 -45.07 -7.65 57.46
C SER A 57 -45.27 -9.14 57.78
N GLY A 58 -44.18 -9.91 57.81
CA GLY A 58 -44.16 -11.23 58.43
C GLY A 58 -42.78 -11.90 58.48
N ALA A 59 -41.92 -11.48 59.40
CA ALA A 59 -40.64 -12.18 59.63
C ALA A 59 -40.87 -13.56 60.25
N ARG A 60 -40.32 -14.62 59.63
CA ARG A 60 -40.16 -15.93 60.28
C ARG A 60 -38.88 -16.63 59.82
N THR A 61 -37.99 -16.84 60.77
CA THR A 61 -36.83 -17.73 60.68
C THR A 61 -37.29 -19.18 60.49
N SER A 62 -36.56 -19.95 59.68
CA SER A 62 -36.69 -21.41 59.59
C SER A 62 -35.31 -22.07 59.65
N PRO A 63 -35.19 -23.30 60.19
CA PRO A 63 -33.90 -23.85 60.60
C PRO A 63 -33.12 -24.45 59.43
N GLY A 64 -31.79 -24.43 59.52
CA GLY A 64 -30.91 -25.02 58.52
C GLY A 64 -31.08 -26.54 58.43
N THR A 65 -31.49 -27.03 57.26
CA THR A 65 -31.41 -28.45 56.90
C THR A 65 -29.98 -28.78 56.50
N SER A 66 -29.29 -29.56 57.34
CA SER A 66 -27.96 -30.07 57.02
C SER A 66 -28.04 -31.11 55.90
N PHE A 67 -27.57 -30.73 54.71
CA PHE A 67 -27.38 -31.66 53.59
C PHE A 67 -26.24 -32.64 53.90
N ALA A 68 -26.56 -33.71 54.61
CA ALA A 68 -25.65 -34.83 54.84
C ALA A 68 -25.50 -35.67 53.57
N ILE A 69 -24.54 -35.28 52.71
CA ILE A 69 -24.18 -36.08 51.52
C ILE A 69 -23.61 -37.42 52.00
N PRO A 70 -24.17 -38.58 51.60
CA PRO A 70 -23.66 -39.88 52.04
C PRO A 70 -22.21 -40.07 51.54
N PRO A 71 -21.29 -40.62 52.36
CA PRO A 71 -19.85 -40.54 52.13
C PRO A 71 -19.39 -41.16 50.80
N ARG A 72 -20.09 -42.18 50.30
CA ARG A 72 -19.83 -42.78 48.97
C ARG A 72 -20.13 -41.83 47.80
N LEU A 73 -21.10 -40.93 47.96
CA LEU A 73 -21.50 -39.96 46.94
C LEU A 73 -20.61 -38.70 47.02
N ALA A 74 -20.22 -38.28 48.22
CA ALA A 74 -19.19 -37.27 48.43
C ALA A 74 -17.84 -37.69 47.82
N TYR A 75 -17.41 -38.95 48.02
CA TYR A 75 -16.19 -39.48 47.41
C TYR A 75 -16.25 -39.50 45.87
N ARG A 76 -17.39 -39.88 45.28
CA ARG A 76 -17.56 -39.85 43.81
C ARG A 76 -17.57 -38.42 43.24
N LEU A 77 -18.19 -37.45 43.93
CA LEU A 77 -18.12 -36.05 43.55
C LEU A 77 -16.71 -35.48 43.67
N LEU A 78 -16.00 -35.75 44.77
CA LEU A 78 -14.61 -35.32 44.95
C LEU A 78 -13.68 -35.96 43.91
N ALA A 79 -13.80 -37.27 43.66
CA ALA A 79 -13.04 -37.94 42.61
C ALA A 79 -13.35 -37.39 41.22
N GLY A 80 -14.62 -37.08 40.92
CA GLY A 80 -15.04 -36.43 39.68
C GLY A 80 -14.48 -35.02 39.52
N CYS A 81 -14.51 -34.20 40.57
CA CYS A 81 -13.94 -32.86 40.58
C CYS A 81 -12.41 -32.87 40.47
N VAL A 82 -11.73 -33.81 41.14
CA VAL A 82 -10.27 -33.99 41.02
C VAL A 82 -9.91 -34.48 39.62
N ALA A 83 -10.64 -35.45 39.05
CA ALA A 83 -10.43 -35.89 37.67
C ALA A 83 -10.67 -34.76 36.67
N ALA A 84 -11.73 -33.94 36.84
CA ALA A 84 -12.00 -32.77 36.02
C ALA A 84 -10.89 -31.70 36.14
N LEU A 85 -10.38 -31.44 37.35
CA LEU A 85 -9.25 -30.54 37.57
C LEU A 85 -7.95 -31.08 36.94
N VAL A 86 -7.67 -32.37 37.08
CA VAL A 86 -6.51 -33.01 36.43
C VAL A 86 -6.64 -32.93 34.90
N VAL A 87 -7.82 -33.18 34.34
CA VAL A 87 -8.07 -33.00 32.90
C VAL A 87 -7.88 -31.53 32.49
N LEU A 88 -8.46 -30.58 33.22
CA LEU A 88 -8.34 -29.14 32.93
C LEU A 88 -6.92 -28.57 33.10
N GLN A 89 -6.07 -29.18 33.93
CA GLN A 89 -4.69 -28.74 34.17
C GLN A 89 -3.66 -29.48 33.29
N VAL A 90 -3.80 -30.79 33.11
CA VAL A 90 -2.80 -31.65 32.43
C VAL A 90 -3.03 -31.71 30.91
N VAL A 91 -4.27 -31.67 30.44
CA VAL A 91 -4.55 -31.73 28.99
C VAL A 91 -3.98 -30.51 28.24
N PRO A 92 -4.10 -29.25 28.73
CA PRO A 92 -3.40 -28.12 28.11
C PRO A 92 -1.88 -28.26 28.07
N ALA A 93 -1.27 -28.84 29.11
CA ALA A 93 0.17 -29.07 29.17
C ALA A 93 0.65 -30.08 28.11
N LEU A 94 -0.14 -31.14 27.84
CA LEU A 94 0.17 -32.10 26.78
C LEU A 94 0.05 -31.47 25.38
N PHE A 95 -0.98 -30.66 25.14
CA PHE A 95 -1.16 -29.94 23.86
C PHE A 95 -0.10 -28.87 23.59
N SER A 96 0.48 -28.26 24.64
CA SER A 96 1.60 -27.32 24.51
C SER A 96 2.79 -27.93 23.76
N SER A 97 3.15 -29.17 24.10
CA SER A 97 4.28 -29.88 23.49
C SER A 97 4.07 -30.19 22.00
N SER A 98 2.83 -30.45 21.56
CA SER A 98 2.50 -30.62 20.14
C SER A 98 2.50 -29.29 19.40
N ALA A 99 1.96 -28.22 20.00
CA ALA A 99 1.98 -26.89 19.39
C ALA A 99 3.42 -26.40 19.15
N GLN A 100 4.32 -26.56 20.12
CA GLN A 100 5.73 -26.20 19.96
C GLN A 100 6.46 -27.05 18.90
N LYS A 101 6.11 -28.33 18.74
CA LYS A 101 6.61 -29.16 17.61
C LYS A 101 6.09 -28.63 16.26
N THR A 102 4.83 -28.23 16.17
CA THR A 102 4.27 -27.62 14.95
C THR A 102 4.94 -26.29 14.63
N ILE A 103 5.10 -25.39 15.61
CA ILE A 103 5.76 -24.09 15.43
C ILE A 103 7.22 -24.26 15.00
N THR A 104 7.97 -25.19 15.60
CA THR A 104 9.37 -25.44 15.21
C THR A 104 9.50 -26.12 13.84
N ALA A 105 8.53 -26.95 13.44
CA ALA A 105 8.44 -27.48 12.09
C ALA A 105 8.09 -26.39 11.06
N GLN A 106 7.11 -25.53 11.35
CA GLN A 106 6.76 -24.34 10.55
C GLN A 106 7.96 -23.40 10.43
N ALA A 107 8.70 -23.13 11.52
CA ALA A 107 9.89 -22.29 11.52
C ALA A 107 10.98 -22.84 10.59
N ARG A 108 11.25 -24.16 10.65
CA ARG A 108 12.23 -24.83 9.78
C ARG A 108 11.79 -24.82 8.32
N HIS A 109 10.52 -25.12 8.05
CA HIS A 109 9.96 -25.09 6.70
C HIS A 109 10.02 -23.67 6.11
N ARG A 110 9.62 -22.65 6.88
CA ARG A 110 9.77 -21.25 6.50
C ARG A 110 11.22 -20.87 6.23
N LYS A 111 12.16 -21.23 7.11
CA LYS A 111 13.60 -20.95 6.92
C LYS A 111 14.16 -21.62 5.67
N ALA A 112 13.59 -22.75 5.23
CA ALA A 112 13.91 -23.38 3.95
C ALA A 112 13.28 -22.65 2.75
N LEU A 113 12.02 -22.20 2.83
CA LEU A 113 11.38 -21.38 1.78
C LEU A 113 12.03 -20.00 1.59
N MET A 114 12.57 -19.46 2.69
CA MET A 114 13.36 -18.23 2.77
C MET A 114 14.87 -18.44 2.58
N ALA A 115 15.33 -19.64 2.20
CA ALA A 115 16.77 -19.88 2.02
C ALA A 115 17.34 -18.99 0.90
N GLY A 116 18.12 -17.97 1.28
CA GLY A 116 18.66 -16.94 0.38
C GLY A 116 17.82 -15.66 0.29
N ALA A 117 16.60 -15.63 0.82
CA ALA A 117 15.78 -14.42 0.95
C ALA A 117 15.99 -13.80 2.35
N GLY A 118 16.41 -12.53 2.40
CA GLY A 118 16.46 -11.78 3.65
C GLY A 118 15.06 -11.44 4.15
N GLU A 119 14.87 -11.34 5.47
CA GLU A 119 13.58 -10.96 6.06
C GLU A 119 13.07 -9.63 5.51
N SER A 120 11.73 -9.50 5.40
CA SER A 120 11.06 -8.30 4.89
C SER A 120 11.26 -7.06 5.78
N TRP A 121 11.84 -7.23 6.97
CA TRP A 121 12.09 -6.22 7.97
C TRP A 121 13.54 -6.31 8.47
N ILE A 122 14.00 -5.25 9.13
CA ILE A 122 15.32 -5.20 9.75
C ILE A 122 15.27 -4.33 11.01
N LEU A 123 16.08 -4.67 12.01
CA LEU A 123 16.28 -3.85 13.20
C LEU A 123 17.29 -2.71 12.94
N PRO A 124 17.29 -1.63 13.76
CA PRO A 124 18.29 -0.56 13.68
C PRO A 124 19.71 -1.11 13.79
N ARG A 125 20.71 -0.43 13.23
CA ARG A 125 22.11 -0.95 13.12
C ARG A 125 22.65 -1.55 14.43
N LYS A 126 22.38 -0.92 15.58
CA LYS A 126 22.77 -1.41 16.92
C LYS A 126 22.14 -2.75 17.33
N TRP A 127 20.97 -3.06 16.80
CA TRP A 127 20.13 -4.21 17.16
C TRP A 127 20.14 -5.34 16.11
N ARG A 128 20.88 -5.20 14.99
CA ARG A 128 20.84 -6.15 13.85
C ARG A 128 21.28 -7.58 14.18
N GLY A 129 22.04 -7.79 15.26
CA GLY A 129 22.44 -9.13 15.72
C GLY A 129 21.40 -9.83 16.59
N ILE A 130 20.23 -9.22 16.84
CA ILE A 130 19.20 -9.79 17.72
C ILE A 130 18.16 -10.53 16.89
N GLU A 131 18.07 -11.84 17.11
CA GLU A 131 17.06 -12.70 16.48
C GLU A 131 15.65 -12.46 17.06
N PRO A 132 14.59 -12.77 16.30
CA PRO A 132 13.22 -12.87 16.81
C PRO A 132 13.13 -13.69 18.10
N GLY A 133 12.20 -13.34 18.98
CA GLY A 133 12.02 -14.06 20.23
C GLY A 133 11.19 -13.29 21.24
N ASP A 134 10.79 -14.01 22.28
CA ASP A 134 10.02 -13.45 23.37
C ASP A 134 10.94 -12.78 24.38
N GLY A 135 10.46 -11.70 24.99
CA GLY A 135 11.14 -10.96 26.04
C GLY A 135 12.09 -9.88 25.50
N PRO A 136 12.17 -8.75 26.22
CA PRO A 136 12.97 -7.60 25.82
C PRO A 136 14.45 -7.97 25.75
N ALA A 137 15.12 -7.51 24.69
CA ALA A 137 16.54 -7.77 24.51
C ALA A 137 17.36 -6.55 24.92
N THR A 138 18.33 -6.73 25.81
CA THR A 138 19.20 -5.65 26.28
C THR A 138 20.56 -5.68 25.60
N LEU A 139 21.07 -4.51 25.22
CA LEU A 139 22.41 -4.33 24.66
C LEU A 139 22.97 -2.99 25.12
N ASN A 140 24.17 -3.01 25.70
CA ASN A 140 24.87 -1.80 26.18
C ASN A 140 24.03 -0.90 27.12
N GLY A 141 23.15 -1.50 27.94
CA GLY A 141 22.28 -0.79 28.88
C GLY A 141 21.00 -0.21 28.29
N GLU A 142 20.81 -0.28 26.97
CA GLU A 142 19.52 -0.01 26.32
C GLU A 142 18.69 -1.30 26.21
N THR A 143 17.38 -1.15 26.00
CA THR A 143 16.43 -2.26 25.86
C THR A 143 15.62 -2.13 24.57
N LEU A 144 15.62 -3.16 23.73
CA LEU A 144 14.70 -3.34 22.62
C LEU A 144 13.41 -3.98 23.15
N PRO A 145 12.25 -3.30 23.11
CA PRO A 145 10.99 -3.85 23.60
C PRO A 145 10.38 -4.85 22.60
N ASP A 146 9.55 -5.75 23.10
CA ASP A 146 8.77 -6.68 22.27
C ASP A 146 7.73 -5.93 21.43
N CYS A 147 7.45 -6.46 20.23
CA CYS A 147 6.37 -5.98 19.39
C CYS A 147 5.02 -6.36 20.01
N LYS A 148 4.51 -5.50 20.91
CA LYS A 148 3.21 -5.67 21.59
C LYS A 148 2.08 -6.03 20.64
N ARG A 149 2.08 -5.46 19.44
CA ARG A 149 1.06 -5.66 18.42
C ARG A 149 1.70 -5.89 17.06
N VAL A 150 1.39 -7.03 16.43
CA VAL A 150 1.91 -7.48 15.13
C VAL A 150 0.75 -7.71 14.17
N LEU A 151 0.86 -7.18 12.96
CA LEU A 151 -0.02 -7.48 11.85
C LEU A 151 0.81 -8.17 10.75
N LEU A 152 0.54 -9.44 10.50
CA LEU A 152 1.20 -10.25 9.49
C LEU A 152 0.45 -10.14 8.16
N TYR A 153 1.11 -9.69 7.09
CA TYR A 153 0.61 -9.86 5.73
C TYR A 153 1.27 -11.08 5.07
N ARG A 154 0.48 -12.05 4.62
CA ARG A 154 0.97 -13.19 3.82
C ARG A 154 0.74 -12.90 2.34
N PHE A 155 1.82 -12.86 1.56
CA PHE A 155 1.75 -12.76 0.10
C PHE A 155 1.31 -14.07 -0.54
N GLU A 156 0.62 -13.97 -1.67
CA GLU A 156 0.13 -15.13 -2.43
C GLU A 156 0.73 -15.20 -3.85
N GLY A 157 0.78 -16.41 -4.40
CA GLY A 157 1.57 -16.74 -5.60
C GLY A 157 0.82 -16.79 -6.94
N THR A 158 -0.43 -16.30 -6.98
CA THR A 158 -1.34 -16.49 -8.13
C THR A 158 -1.61 -15.22 -8.92
N HIS A 159 -1.34 -14.05 -8.34
CA HIS A 159 -1.81 -12.76 -8.83
C HIS A 159 -0.69 -11.90 -9.44
N GLY A 160 -1.05 -10.71 -9.95
CA GLY A 160 -0.10 -9.75 -10.55
C GLY A 160 0.59 -8.84 -9.53
N PHE A 161 1.89 -8.53 -9.74
CA PHE A 161 2.76 -7.76 -8.83
C PHE A 161 2.09 -6.54 -8.19
N SER A 162 1.65 -5.57 -9.01
CA SER A 162 1.08 -4.31 -8.53
C SER A 162 -0.24 -4.53 -7.78
N SER A 163 -0.98 -5.57 -8.13
CA SER A 163 -2.22 -5.92 -7.46
C SER A 163 -1.96 -6.50 -6.07
N GLU A 164 -0.92 -7.31 -5.91
CA GLU A 164 -0.54 -7.89 -4.62
C GLU A 164 0.07 -6.82 -3.70
N LEU A 165 0.97 -5.99 -4.25
CA LEU A 165 1.56 -4.90 -3.48
C LEU A 165 0.52 -3.88 -2.99
N MET A 166 -0.49 -3.53 -3.80
CA MET A 166 -1.56 -2.64 -3.33
C MET A 166 -2.36 -3.23 -2.15
N HIS A 167 -2.45 -4.56 -2.01
CA HIS A 167 -3.03 -5.19 -0.82
C HIS A 167 -2.07 -5.14 0.38
N TYR A 168 -0.77 -5.35 0.17
CA TYR A 168 0.24 -5.17 1.22
C TYR A 168 0.25 -3.72 1.76
N LEU A 169 0.09 -2.72 0.88
CA LEU A 169 -0.03 -1.31 1.28
C LEU A 169 -1.30 -1.04 2.09
N ARG A 170 -2.46 -1.61 1.72
CA ARG A 170 -3.68 -1.56 2.55
C ARG A 170 -3.44 -2.12 3.95
N ALA A 171 -2.79 -3.28 4.04
CA ALA A 171 -2.44 -3.88 5.32
C ALA A 171 -1.49 -3.00 6.15
N GLY A 172 -0.58 -2.28 5.50
CA GLY A 172 0.27 -1.27 6.16
C GLY A 172 -0.48 -0.06 6.67
N VAL A 173 -1.45 0.47 5.91
CA VAL A 173 -2.34 1.55 6.37
C VAL A 173 -3.19 1.10 7.56
N ILE A 174 -3.80 -0.08 7.48
CA ILE A 174 -4.55 -0.69 8.60
C ILE A 174 -3.66 -0.83 9.84
N ALA A 175 -2.43 -1.34 9.66
CA ALA A 175 -1.46 -1.48 10.74
C ALA A 175 -1.08 -0.13 11.35
N GLN A 176 -0.82 0.90 10.53
CA GLN A 176 -0.47 2.24 10.99
C GLN A 176 -1.62 2.88 11.78
N LYS A 177 -2.86 2.85 11.27
CA LYS A 177 -4.03 3.43 11.94
C LYS A 177 -4.37 2.74 13.26
N LEU A 178 -4.17 1.42 13.35
CA LEU A 178 -4.49 0.63 14.53
C LEU A 178 -3.29 0.42 15.49
N GLY A 179 -2.08 0.88 15.14
CA GLY A 179 -0.89 0.76 15.98
C GLY A 179 -0.26 -0.63 16.02
N TYR A 180 -0.31 -1.38 14.92
CA TYR A 180 0.42 -2.64 14.74
C TYR A 180 1.77 -2.44 14.04
N THR A 181 2.73 -3.29 14.37
CA THR A 181 3.92 -3.51 13.55
C THR A 181 3.55 -4.43 12.39
N LEU A 182 3.39 -3.87 11.19
CA LEU A 182 3.27 -4.67 9.95
C LEU A 182 4.58 -5.45 9.69
N LEU A 183 4.45 -6.78 9.56
CA LEU A 183 5.45 -7.72 9.08
C LEU A 183 4.92 -8.43 7.83
N ALA A 184 5.80 -8.92 6.96
CA ALA A 184 5.40 -9.69 5.77
C ALA A 184 5.95 -11.11 5.78
N ASP A 185 5.14 -12.05 5.31
CA ASP A 185 5.60 -13.34 4.81
C ASP A 185 5.47 -13.36 3.28
N ASP A 186 6.59 -13.09 2.62
CA ASP A 186 6.77 -13.06 1.18
C ASP A 186 7.28 -14.41 0.60
N SER A 187 7.34 -15.46 1.42
CA SER A 187 7.79 -16.80 1.00
C SER A 187 6.94 -17.42 -0.11
N GLY A 188 5.63 -17.14 -0.11
CA GLY A 188 4.66 -17.59 -1.11
C GLY A 188 4.53 -16.70 -2.34
N TRP A 189 5.27 -15.59 -2.44
CA TRP A 189 5.08 -14.61 -3.52
C TRP A 189 5.72 -15.08 -4.83
N ASN A 190 4.93 -15.11 -5.91
CA ASN A 190 5.35 -15.48 -7.26
C ASN A 190 6.27 -14.45 -7.94
N TYR A 191 6.68 -13.41 -7.23
CA TYR A 191 7.67 -12.42 -7.64
C TYR A 191 8.95 -12.47 -6.78
N GLY A 192 9.18 -13.53 -6.00
CA GLY A 192 10.35 -13.58 -5.10
C GLY A 192 10.10 -12.84 -3.78
N ALA A 193 11.14 -12.40 -3.09
CA ALA A 193 11.02 -11.67 -1.82
C ALA A 193 10.98 -10.16 -2.05
N LEU A 194 10.44 -9.40 -1.10
CA LEU A 194 10.53 -7.93 -1.10
C LEU A 194 11.99 -7.46 -1.09
N SER A 195 12.87 -8.22 -0.45
CA SER A 195 14.32 -7.95 -0.36
C SER A 195 15.06 -8.08 -1.70
N ASP A 196 14.49 -8.78 -2.70
CA ASP A 196 15.05 -8.87 -4.06
C ASP A 196 15.02 -7.52 -4.82
N TYR A 197 14.18 -6.57 -4.36
CA TYR A 197 13.95 -5.25 -4.97
C TYR A 197 14.21 -4.09 -4.02
N PHE A 198 13.80 -4.22 -2.75
CA PHE A 198 13.70 -3.13 -1.80
C PHE A 198 14.50 -3.40 -0.53
N LEU A 199 14.89 -2.32 0.16
CA LEU A 199 15.50 -2.38 1.48
C LEU A 199 14.43 -2.82 2.51
N PRO A 200 14.72 -3.83 3.35
CA PRO A 200 13.80 -4.27 4.40
C PRO A 200 13.27 -3.13 5.27
N ARG A 201 12.00 -3.25 5.70
CA ARG A 201 11.32 -2.25 6.53
C ARG A 201 12.00 -2.13 7.89
N LEU A 202 12.31 -0.91 8.33
CA LEU A 202 12.88 -0.70 9.66
C LEU A 202 11.77 -0.90 10.71
N ILE A 203 11.98 -1.80 11.68
CA ILE A 203 11.10 -1.97 12.84
C ILE A 203 11.84 -1.63 14.13
N HIS A 204 11.13 -1.13 15.14
CA HIS A 204 11.71 -0.61 16.39
C HIS A 204 11.40 -1.47 17.62
N CYS A 205 10.91 -2.69 17.40
CA CYS A 205 10.59 -3.67 18.43
C CYS A 205 11.04 -5.06 17.98
N ARG A 206 11.23 -5.97 18.93
CA ARG A 206 11.57 -7.37 18.67
C ARG A 206 10.30 -8.16 18.30
N PRO A 207 10.21 -8.76 17.11
CA PRO A 207 9.07 -9.61 16.79
C PRO A 207 9.18 -10.95 17.55
N PRO A 208 8.06 -11.56 17.97
CA PRO A 208 8.06 -12.87 18.61
C PRO A 208 8.72 -13.96 17.71
N ALA A 209 9.26 -15.02 18.29
CA ALA A 209 9.94 -16.08 17.51
C ALA A 209 9.03 -16.76 16.47
N ASP A 210 7.72 -16.76 16.73
CA ASP A 210 6.66 -17.44 16.00
C ASP A 210 5.80 -16.48 15.15
N TRP A 211 6.31 -15.28 14.84
CA TRP A 211 5.57 -14.19 14.19
C TRP A 211 4.90 -14.51 12.83
N PHE A 212 5.32 -15.59 12.17
CA PHE A 212 4.73 -16.11 10.92
C PHE A 212 3.49 -16.98 11.14
N SER A 213 3.26 -17.51 12.34
CA SER A 213 2.24 -18.54 12.54
C SER A 213 0.83 -17.93 12.47
N THR A 214 0.14 -18.19 11.36
CA THR A 214 -1.27 -17.82 11.16
C THR A 214 -2.19 -18.51 12.17
N ASP A 215 -1.79 -19.67 12.70
CA ASP A 215 -2.54 -20.45 13.68
C ASP A 215 -2.60 -19.75 15.05
N LEU A 216 -1.61 -18.90 15.34
CA LEU A 216 -1.48 -18.13 16.58
C LEU A 216 -1.92 -16.66 16.42
N ALA A 217 -2.34 -16.28 15.22
CA ALA A 217 -2.79 -14.93 14.90
C ALA A 217 -4.30 -14.92 14.60
N THR A 218 -4.98 -13.84 14.95
CA THR A 218 -6.41 -13.68 14.65
C THR A 218 -6.59 -13.24 13.20
N ARG A 219 -7.40 -13.96 12.41
CA ARG A 219 -7.73 -13.56 11.03
C ARG A 219 -8.43 -12.19 11.02
N LEU A 220 -7.99 -11.28 10.14
CA LEU A 220 -8.63 -9.97 9.93
C LEU A 220 -10.12 -10.12 9.57
N GLY A 221 -10.96 -9.19 10.03
CA GLY A 221 -12.41 -9.22 9.83
C GLY A 221 -13.19 -10.04 10.87
N THR A 222 -12.54 -10.94 11.62
CA THR A 222 -13.22 -11.74 12.66
C THR A 222 -13.66 -10.90 13.86
N ARG A 223 -14.65 -11.37 14.64
CA ARG A 223 -15.24 -10.58 15.74
C ARG A 223 -14.19 -10.10 16.76
N ARG A 224 -14.07 -8.78 16.92
CA ARG A 224 -13.08 -8.08 17.78
C ARG A 224 -11.61 -8.27 17.37
N TRP A 225 -11.31 -8.55 16.09
CA TRP A 225 -9.94 -8.65 15.58
C TRP A 225 -9.10 -7.40 15.87
N GLN A 226 -9.71 -6.21 15.88
CA GLN A 226 -9.02 -4.93 16.13
C GLN A 226 -8.42 -4.81 17.54
N GLY A 227 -8.86 -5.64 18.50
CA GLY A 227 -8.41 -5.64 19.89
C GLY A 227 -7.43 -6.78 20.21
N LYS A 228 -6.81 -7.39 19.20
CA LYS A 228 -5.86 -8.50 19.36
C LYS A 228 -4.42 -8.01 19.22
N ASP A 229 -3.50 -8.74 19.85
CA ASP A 229 -2.06 -8.45 19.77
C ASP A 229 -1.45 -9.02 18.48
N ARG A 230 -1.99 -10.12 17.97
CA ARG A 230 -1.54 -10.76 16.73
C ARG A 230 -2.71 -10.87 15.77
N VAL A 231 -2.58 -10.22 14.62
CA VAL A 231 -3.54 -10.29 13.51
C VAL A 231 -2.81 -10.78 12.27
N TRP A 232 -3.45 -11.60 11.45
CA TRP A 232 -2.96 -11.91 10.12
C TRP A 232 -3.99 -11.56 9.05
N VAL A 233 -3.46 -11.24 7.87
CA VAL A 233 -4.20 -10.89 6.68
C VAL A 233 -3.47 -11.44 5.45
N SER A 234 -4.23 -11.79 4.43
CA SER A 234 -3.76 -12.18 3.11
C SER A 234 -4.82 -11.75 2.11
N ARG A 235 -4.62 -12.08 0.84
CA ARG A 235 -5.53 -11.64 -0.23
C ARG A 235 -6.93 -12.23 -0.17
N GLU A 236 -7.09 -13.40 0.44
CA GLU A 236 -8.40 -13.99 0.77
C GLU A 236 -9.32 -13.05 1.59
N MET A 237 -8.77 -12.01 2.22
CA MET A 237 -9.48 -10.99 3.01
C MET A 237 -9.61 -9.62 2.29
N GLU A 238 -9.48 -9.59 0.96
CA GLU A 238 -9.68 -8.38 0.12
C GLU A 238 -10.97 -7.62 0.50
N ARG A 239 -12.07 -8.35 0.74
CA ARG A 239 -13.37 -7.77 1.08
C ARG A 239 -13.37 -7.13 2.46
N GLU A 240 -12.87 -7.83 3.48
CA GLU A 240 -12.83 -7.35 4.86
C GLU A 240 -11.90 -6.13 5.02
N MET A 241 -10.83 -6.06 4.22
CA MET A 241 -9.95 -4.89 4.12
C MET A 241 -10.64 -3.71 3.43
N ASP A 242 -11.26 -3.94 2.27
CA ASP A 242 -11.96 -2.90 1.51
C ASP A 242 -13.14 -2.32 2.32
N GLN A 243 -13.88 -3.16 3.05
CA GLN A 243 -14.94 -2.75 3.98
C GLN A 243 -14.39 -1.90 5.13
N TRP A 244 -13.31 -2.32 5.80
CA TRP A 244 -12.73 -1.55 6.90
C TRP A 244 -12.23 -0.18 6.44
N ILE A 245 -11.58 -0.09 5.27
CA ILE A 245 -11.12 1.20 4.71
C ILE A 245 -12.30 2.11 4.41
N ARG A 246 -13.37 1.58 3.79
CA ARG A 246 -14.56 2.38 3.52
C ARG A 246 -15.21 2.88 4.81
N ASP A 247 -15.48 1.98 5.74
CA ASP A 247 -16.31 2.26 6.92
C ASP A 247 -15.57 3.12 7.97
N GLU A 248 -14.23 3.13 7.98
CA GLU A 248 -13.41 3.85 8.99
C GLU A 248 -12.54 4.99 8.40
N MET A 249 -12.35 5.08 7.08
CA MET A 249 -11.48 6.08 6.45
C MET A 249 -12.11 6.94 5.34
N LEU A 250 -13.31 6.60 4.83
CA LEU A 250 -13.98 7.39 3.82
C LEU A 250 -15.14 8.19 4.42
N ASP A 251 -15.33 9.42 3.97
CA ASP A 251 -16.52 10.21 4.26
C ASP A 251 -17.67 9.74 3.35
N PRO A 252 -18.80 9.22 3.90
CA PRO A 252 -19.92 8.75 3.10
C PRO A 252 -20.49 9.82 2.16
N SER A 253 -20.52 11.09 2.59
CA SER A 253 -21.08 12.18 1.78
C SER A 253 -20.23 12.49 0.54
N MET A 254 -18.90 12.47 0.71
CA MET A 254 -17.95 12.66 -0.39
C MET A 254 -17.94 11.46 -1.36
N VAL A 255 -18.16 10.26 -0.84
CA VAL A 255 -18.30 9.03 -1.64
C VAL A 255 -19.61 9.03 -2.43
N ASP A 256 -20.72 9.50 -1.86
CA ASP A 256 -21.99 9.59 -2.57
C ASP A 256 -21.99 10.72 -3.63
N GLU A 257 -21.29 11.82 -3.38
CA GLU A 257 -21.02 12.83 -4.42
C GLU A 257 -20.26 12.18 -5.60
N LEU A 258 -19.17 11.45 -5.31
CA LEU A 258 -18.36 10.76 -6.33
C LEU A 258 -19.19 9.75 -7.14
N ARG A 259 -20.12 9.03 -6.51
CA ARG A 259 -21.06 8.09 -7.16
C ARG A 259 -21.96 8.79 -8.19
N SER A 260 -22.30 10.06 -7.96
CA SER A 260 -23.17 10.85 -8.84
C SER A 260 -22.44 11.42 -10.06
N ARG A 261 -21.10 11.47 -10.05
CA ARG A 261 -20.31 12.10 -11.11
C ARG A 261 -20.46 11.32 -12.42
N GLN A 262 -20.73 12.05 -13.51
CA GLN A 262 -20.72 11.52 -14.86
C GLN A 262 -19.66 12.24 -15.69
N HIS A 263 -18.95 11.46 -16.50
CA HIS A 263 -17.86 11.89 -17.35
C HIS A 263 -18.10 11.38 -18.77
N GLY A 264 -17.46 12.05 -19.74
CA GLY A 264 -17.43 11.62 -21.13
C GLY A 264 -16.51 10.41 -21.33
N ARG A 265 -15.95 10.30 -22.54
CA ARG A 265 -15.05 9.21 -22.97
C ARG A 265 -13.75 9.09 -22.14
N ILE A 266 -13.24 10.19 -21.62
CA ILE A 266 -11.99 10.27 -20.87
C ILE A 266 -12.24 10.89 -19.49
N LEU A 267 -11.49 10.44 -18.50
CA LEU A 267 -11.45 11.08 -17.18
C LEU A 267 -10.92 12.54 -17.32
N PRO A 268 -11.61 13.55 -16.75
CA PRO A 268 -11.18 14.94 -16.80
C PRO A 268 -9.81 15.19 -16.16
N GLU A 269 -9.22 16.35 -16.45
CA GLU A 269 -8.10 16.87 -15.67
C GLU A 269 -8.57 17.19 -14.24
N GLY A 270 -7.73 16.99 -13.23
CA GLY A 270 -8.12 17.06 -11.82
C GLY A 270 -8.61 15.74 -11.22
N GLU A 271 -9.43 14.99 -11.95
CA GLU A 271 -10.15 13.80 -11.46
C GLU A 271 -9.28 12.54 -11.27
N THR A 272 -7.95 12.62 -11.45
CA THR A 272 -7.05 11.46 -11.25
C THR A 272 -6.99 11.01 -9.79
N LEU A 273 -7.11 11.95 -8.85
CA LEU A 273 -7.29 11.69 -7.42
C LEU A 273 -8.42 12.59 -6.91
N PRO A 274 -9.66 12.09 -6.81
CA PRO A 274 -10.80 12.83 -6.25
C PRO A 274 -10.57 13.22 -4.79
N LEU A 275 -11.13 14.37 -4.40
CA LEU A 275 -11.04 14.93 -3.04
C LEU A 275 -11.44 13.93 -1.95
N ALA A 276 -12.45 13.10 -2.22
CA ALA A 276 -12.94 12.02 -1.36
C ALA A 276 -11.86 11.00 -0.92
N PHE A 277 -10.72 10.92 -1.62
CA PHE A 277 -9.66 9.96 -1.35
C PHE A 277 -8.31 10.59 -0.98
N GLU A 278 -8.17 11.92 -0.91
CA GLU A 278 -6.88 12.57 -0.70
C GLU A 278 -6.22 12.18 0.64
N ASP A 279 -6.97 12.18 1.75
CA ASP A 279 -6.44 11.77 3.06
C ASP A 279 -6.01 10.29 3.07
N VAL A 280 -6.83 9.40 2.49
CA VAL A 280 -6.50 7.97 2.38
C VAL A 280 -5.30 7.76 1.46
N PHE A 281 -5.19 8.52 0.37
CA PHE A 281 -4.05 8.50 -0.52
C PHE A 281 -2.76 8.92 0.20
N ALA A 282 -2.82 9.93 1.08
CA ALA A 282 -1.67 10.34 1.89
C ALA A 282 -1.21 9.23 2.86
N ASP A 283 -2.14 8.49 3.49
CA ASP A 283 -1.79 7.33 4.33
C ASP A 283 -1.13 6.20 3.52
N PHE A 284 -1.67 5.87 2.33
CA PHE A 284 -1.09 4.90 1.41
C PHE A 284 0.28 5.36 0.90
N ALA A 285 0.43 6.64 0.58
CA ALA A 285 1.67 7.23 0.08
C ALA A 285 2.74 7.17 1.18
N SER A 286 2.37 7.47 2.43
CA SER A 286 3.22 7.32 3.62
C SER A 286 3.70 5.88 3.79
N THR A 287 2.78 4.91 3.79
CA THR A 287 3.09 3.48 3.85
C THR A 287 4.01 3.04 2.72
N LEU A 288 3.77 3.52 1.50
CA LEU A 288 4.61 3.24 0.33
C LEU A 288 6.04 3.77 0.52
N LYS A 289 6.26 4.92 1.18
CA LYS A 289 7.63 5.45 1.41
C LYS A 289 8.50 4.53 2.27
N GLU A 290 7.89 3.75 3.16
CA GLU A 290 8.62 2.81 4.02
C GLU A 290 9.01 1.52 3.29
N VAL A 291 8.14 1.04 2.39
CA VAL A 291 8.32 -0.21 1.64
C VAL A 291 9.12 0.00 0.35
N TRP A 292 8.84 1.07 -0.39
CA TRP A 292 9.37 1.31 -1.73
C TRP A 292 10.70 2.07 -1.70
N ARG A 293 11.71 1.44 -1.10
CA ARG A 293 13.08 1.96 -1.03
C ARG A 293 13.99 1.03 -1.82
N PRO A 294 14.34 1.33 -3.09
CA PRO A 294 15.14 0.45 -3.93
C PRO A 294 16.43 -0.02 -3.26
N ASN A 295 16.76 -1.30 -3.44
CA ASN A 295 18.09 -1.82 -3.11
C ASN A 295 19.14 -1.30 -4.13
N ALA A 296 20.43 -1.49 -3.83
CA ALA A 296 21.51 -0.95 -4.66
C ALA A 296 21.44 -1.40 -6.13
N GLN A 297 21.10 -2.68 -6.37
CA GLN A 297 20.99 -3.23 -7.74
C GLN A 297 19.85 -2.55 -8.52
N LEU A 298 18.66 -2.42 -7.92
CA LEU A 298 17.54 -1.74 -8.54
C LEU A 298 17.81 -0.24 -8.75
N ALA A 299 18.49 0.42 -7.82
CA ALA A 299 18.86 1.83 -7.94
C ALA A 299 19.81 2.08 -9.12
N LEU A 300 20.80 1.21 -9.34
CA LEU A 300 21.70 1.27 -10.51
C LEU A 300 20.92 1.11 -11.82
N LEU A 301 20.02 0.13 -11.91
CA LEU A 301 19.17 -0.07 -13.08
C LEU A 301 18.27 1.14 -13.36
N VAL A 302 17.71 1.78 -12.32
CA VAL A 302 16.92 3.01 -12.46
C VAL A 302 17.80 4.18 -12.96
N ARG A 303 19.03 4.32 -12.45
CA ARG A 303 20.00 5.33 -12.94
C ARG A 303 20.31 5.12 -14.42
N GLN A 304 20.61 3.89 -14.83
CA GLN A 304 20.89 3.54 -16.22
C GLN A 304 19.72 3.88 -17.15
N GLN A 305 18.51 3.40 -16.84
CA GLN A 305 17.34 3.61 -17.71
C GLN A 305 16.95 5.11 -17.82
N ARG A 306 17.20 5.92 -16.78
CA ARG A 306 17.04 7.38 -16.86
C ARG A 306 18.02 8.04 -17.85
N LEU A 307 19.28 7.58 -17.87
CA LEU A 307 20.28 8.11 -18.79
C LEU A 307 19.95 7.72 -20.24
N GLU A 308 19.55 6.47 -20.48
CA GLU A 308 19.11 5.97 -21.78
C GLU A 308 17.90 6.75 -22.35
N LEU A 309 16.97 7.18 -21.49
CA LEU A 309 15.80 7.98 -21.88
C LEU A 309 16.05 9.50 -21.92
N GLY A 310 17.30 9.96 -21.74
CA GLY A 310 17.63 11.39 -21.72
C GLY A 310 17.05 12.17 -20.54
N LEU A 311 16.55 11.50 -19.50
CA LEU A 311 15.98 12.11 -18.29
C LEU A 311 17.05 12.67 -17.33
N GLY A 312 18.33 12.44 -17.63
CA GLY A 312 19.49 13.04 -16.95
C GLY A 312 19.74 12.54 -15.52
N GLY A 313 20.91 12.90 -14.98
CA GLY A 313 21.22 12.76 -13.54
C GLY A 313 20.50 13.81 -12.71
N GLY A 314 20.54 15.06 -13.17
CA GLY A 314 19.68 16.14 -12.69
C GLY A 314 18.23 15.97 -13.14
N ALA A 315 17.39 15.39 -12.29
CA ALA A 315 15.95 15.66 -12.37
C ALA A 315 15.68 17.15 -12.06
N LEU A 316 14.42 17.62 -12.12
CA LEU A 316 14.03 18.99 -11.74
C LEU A 316 14.19 19.33 -10.22
N ARG A 317 15.17 18.70 -9.54
CA ARG A 317 15.55 18.78 -8.13
C ARG A 317 15.84 20.19 -7.60
N HIS A 318 16.15 21.14 -8.48
CA HIS A 318 16.43 22.54 -8.09
C HIS A 318 15.19 23.47 -8.09
N ARG A 319 14.01 23.01 -8.52
CA ARG A 319 12.78 23.76 -8.29
C ARG A 319 12.26 23.45 -6.89
N LYS A 320 12.08 24.49 -6.05
CA LYS A 320 11.66 24.41 -4.62
C LYS A 320 10.36 23.61 -4.32
N ASN A 321 9.65 23.16 -5.35
CA ASN A 321 8.40 22.38 -5.26
C ASN A 321 8.49 21.04 -6.02
N SER A 322 9.67 20.53 -6.36
CA SER A 322 9.78 19.13 -6.81
C SER A 322 9.62 18.21 -5.59
N PRO A 323 8.71 17.22 -5.59
CA PRO A 323 8.51 16.34 -4.45
C PRO A 323 9.76 15.48 -4.21
N THR A 324 10.59 15.89 -3.26
CA THR A 324 11.83 15.17 -2.92
C THR A 324 11.52 13.96 -2.05
N PHE A 325 11.52 12.77 -2.66
CA PHE A 325 11.78 11.55 -1.92
C PHE A 325 13.27 11.57 -1.46
N GLY A 326 13.54 12.15 -0.29
CA GLY A 326 14.86 12.10 0.36
C GLY A 326 15.53 13.44 0.74
N GLY A 327 14.87 14.60 0.54
CA GLY A 327 15.47 15.91 0.82
C GLY A 327 15.35 16.38 2.27
N ARG A 328 16.31 16.04 3.15
CA ARG A 328 16.39 16.63 4.50
C ARG A 328 16.92 18.07 4.39
N ASN A 329 16.18 19.06 4.91
CA ASN A 329 16.61 20.47 4.94
C ASN A 329 18.05 20.62 5.47
N ARG A 330 19.01 20.88 4.57
CA ARG A 330 20.35 21.39 4.92
C ARG A 330 20.21 22.89 5.19
N ASN A 331 19.73 23.26 6.38
CA ASN A 331 20.06 24.56 6.94
C ASN A 331 21.57 24.58 7.21
N ILE A 332 22.28 25.45 6.50
CA ILE A 332 23.71 25.70 6.70
C ILE A 332 23.88 26.38 8.07
N GLY A 333 24.69 25.78 8.95
CA GLY A 333 25.00 26.36 10.26
C GLY A 333 25.45 25.33 11.29
N GLY A 334 26.77 25.16 11.44
CA GLY A 334 27.38 24.33 12.48
C GLY A 334 28.40 23.33 11.94
N GLY A 335 29.69 23.70 11.98
CA GLY A 335 30.79 22.82 11.61
C GLY A 335 31.08 21.75 12.69
N GLY A 336 31.59 20.60 12.26
CA GLY A 336 31.99 19.50 13.14
C GLY A 336 32.51 18.31 12.33
N SER A 337 33.83 18.19 12.20
CA SER A 337 34.50 17.24 11.31
C SER A 337 34.27 15.78 11.73
N ARG A 338 33.65 14.98 10.85
CA ARG A 338 33.78 13.50 10.80
C ARG A 338 33.06 12.89 9.58
N ALA A 339 33.77 12.84 8.45
CA ALA A 339 33.44 12.03 7.29
C ALA A 339 34.71 11.98 6.42
N VAL A 340 35.26 10.79 6.15
CA VAL A 340 36.36 10.63 5.17
C VAL A 340 35.96 9.54 4.17
N ASP A 341 35.50 8.38 4.64
CA ASP A 341 35.03 7.29 3.77
C ASP A 341 33.72 7.59 3.01
N SER A 342 32.89 8.52 3.50
CA SER A 342 31.65 8.90 2.79
C SER A 342 31.83 10.09 1.85
N GLN A 343 32.90 10.89 1.99
CA GLN A 343 33.14 12.00 1.07
C GLN A 343 33.50 11.47 -0.32
N GLN A 344 34.42 10.52 -0.42
CA GLN A 344 34.92 10.06 -1.72
C GLN A 344 33.83 9.47 -2.63
N GLN A 345 32.79 8.83 -2.06
CA GLN A 345 31.65 8.30 -2.83
C GLN A 345 30.55 9.35 -3.08
N ASP A 346 30.32 10.28 -2.14
CA ASP A 346 29.43 11.44 -2.36
C ASP A 346 30.03 12.43 -3.40
N ASP A 347 31.35 12.54 -3.47
CA ASP A 347 32.09 13.45 -4.36
C ASP A 347 32.13 12.92 -5.80
N GLU A 348 32.37 11.61 -6.02
CA GLU A 348 32.25 10.98 -7.35
C GLU A 348 30.82 11.07 -7.90
N ASP A 349 29.80 10.83 -7.07
CA ASP A 349 28.41 10.99 -7.50
C ASP A 349 28.03 12.47 -7.76
N ALA A 350 28.62 13.41 -7.01
CA ALA A 350 28.41 14.85 -7.25
C ALA A 350 29.11 15.36 -8.53
N GLU A 351 30.34 14.92 -8.83
CA GLU A 351 31.07 15.31 -10.03
C GLU A 351 30.39 14.82 -11.32
N TRP A 352 29.84 13.60 -11.29
CA TRP A 352 29.03 13.09 -12.40
C TRP A 352 27.61 13.67 -12.45
N GLU A 353 26.97 14.03 -11.33
CA GLU A 353 25.67 14.74 -11.37
C GLU A 353 25.81 16.18 -11.90
N MET A 354 26.93 16.89 -11.63
CA MET A 354 27.17 18.25 -12.13
C MET A 354 27.28 18.33 -13.67
N ASN A 355 27.84 17.30 -14.32
CA ASN A 355 27.98 17.26 -15.78
C ASN A 355 26.71 16.84 -16.55
N VAL A 356 25.59 16.61 -15.86
CA VAL A 356 24.28 16.30 -16.47
C VAL A 356 23.20 17.32 -16.08
N ALA A 357 23.62 18.49 -15.55
CA ALA A 357 22.76 19.66 -15.43
C ALA A 357 22.55 20.32 -16.81
N GLU A 358 21.33 20.80 -17.05
CA GLU A 358 20.97 21.71 -18.17
C GLU A 358 21.19 21.21 -19.61
N ARG A 359 20.68 20.00 -19.92
CA ARG A 359 20.23 19.71 -21.31
C ARG A 359 18.95 20.50 -21.63
N SER A 360 19.14 21.77 -21.96
CA SER A 360 18.11 22.72 -22.41
C SER A 360 17.60 22.45 -23.84
N ASP A 361 18.17 21.45 -24.50
CA ASP A 361 17.91 20.99 -25.87
C ASP A 361 16.90 19.82 -25.95
N ARG A 362 16.66 19.08 -24.85
CA ARG A 362 15.77 17.91 -24.89
C ARG A 362 14.28 18.29 -24.98
N GLY A 363 13.52 17.43 -25.64
CA GLY A 363 12.06 17.48 -25.60
C GLY A 363 11.47 16.95 -24.28
N PRO A 364 10.17 17.19 -24.04
CA PRO A 364 9.44 16.61 -22.91
C PRO A 364 9.32 15.08 -23.07
N VAL A 365 9.46 14.35 -21.96
CA VAL A 365 9.32 12.89 -21.89
C VAL A 365 8.04 12.54 -21.15
N VAL A 366 7.09 11.93 -21.85
CA VAL A 366 5.79 11.50 -21.31
C VAL A 366 5.74 9.98 -21.24
N GLY A 367 5.58 9.44 -20.02
CA GLY A 367 5.35 8.01 -19.83
C GLY A 367 3.93 7.59 -20.23
N VAL A 368 3.75 6.44 -20.87
CA VAL A 368 2.43 5.89 -21.21
C VAL A 368 2.32 4.42 -20.82
N HIS A 369 1.38 4.08 -19.93
CA HIS A 369 1.17 2.71 -19.46
C HIS A 369 0.12 1.99 -20.34
N LEU A 370 0.58 1.09 -21.21
CA LEU A 370 -0.28 0.39 -22.16
C LEU A 370 -0.79 -0.92 -21.56
N VAL A 371 -2.04 -0.88 -21.09
CA VAL A 371 -2.72 -1.99 -20.40
C VAL A 371 -3.36 -3.01 -21.35
N GLY A 372 -3.71 -2.55 -22.56
CA GLY A 372 -4.54 -3.31 -23.50
C GLY A 372 -6.01 -3.34 -23.08
N ARG A 373 -6.89 -3.73 -24.00
CA ARG A 373 -8.34 -3.74 -23.78
C ARG A 373 -8.75 -4.75 -22.70
N ARG A 374 -9.42 -4.26 -21.65
CA ARG A 374 -10.00 -5.07 -20.56
C ARG A 374 -11.54 -4.99 -20.55
N PRO A 375 -12.24 -5.76 -21.40
CA PRO A 375 -13.71 -5.70 -21.53
C PRO A 375 -14.48 -6.15 -20.28
N ARG A 376 -13.81 -6.79 -19.30
CA ARG A 376 -14.41 -7.18 -18.01
C ARG A 376 -14.36 -6.08 -16.95
N THR A 377 -13.76 -4.93 -17.25
CA THR A 377 -13.64 -3.81 -16.31
C THR A 377 -14.70 -2.77 -16.62
N ASP A 378 -15.72 -2.72 -15.77
CA ASP A 378 -16.80 -1.74 -15.86
C ASP A 378 -16.28 -0.34 -15.49
N LEU A 379 -16.35 0.58 -16.46
CA LEU A 379 -15.93 1.98 -16.29
C LEU A 379 -17.04 2.90 -15.77
N SER A 380 -18.30 2.45 -15.75
CA SER A 380 -19.42 3.25 -15.23
C SER A 380 -19.27 3.54 -13.73
N VAL A 381 -18.59 2.66 -13.00
CA VAL A 381 -18.19 2.82 -11.59
C VAL A 381 -17.27 4.03 -11.38
N PHE A 382 -16.56 4.47 -12.43
CA PHE A 382 -15.74 5.70 -12.42
C PHE A 382 -16.46 6.91 -13.04
N GLY A 383 -17.77 6.81 -13.29
CA GLY A 383 -18.58 7.84 -13.94
C GLY A 383 -18.39 7.91 -15.47
N ILE A 384 -17.50 7.12 -16.06
CA ILE A 384 -17.24 7.16 -17.51
C ILE A 384 -18.39 6.51 -18.27
N SER A 385 -19.02 7.31 -19.13
CA SER A 385 -20.12 6.90 -20.00
C SER A 385 -19.65 6.72 -21.45
N ASN A 386 -20.42 5.94 -22.24
CA ASN A 386 -20.22 5.64 -23.66
C ASN A 386 -19.07 4.67 -23.98
N ALA A 387 -19.39 3.37 -24.14
CA ALA A 387 -18.72 2.32 -24.96
C ALA A 387 -17.17 2.16 -24.95
N VAL A 388 -16.44 2.88 -24.10
CA VAL A 388 -14.98 2.81 -24.00
C VAL A 388 -14.59 1.59 -23.19
N VAL A 389 -13.74 0.75 -23.77
CA VAL A 389 -13.15 -0.38 -23.06
C VAL A 389 -11.94 0.10 -22.27
N ALA A 390 -11.82 -0.28 -21.00
CA ALA A 390 -10.65 0.03 -20.17
C ALA A 390 -9.34 -0.34 -20.91
N GLY A 391 -8.36 0.56 -20.94
CA GLY A 391 -7.13 0.39 -21.72
C GLY A 391 -7.26 0.53 -23.25
N ASP A 392 -8.30 1.20 -23.77
CA ASP A 392 -8.38 1.61 -25.18
C ASP A 392 -7.27 2.62 -25.54
N LEU A 393 -6.48 2.30 -26.58
CA LEU A 393 -5.28 3.07 -26.92
C LEU A 393 -5.58 4.50 -27.35
N GLU A 394 -6.74 4.76 -27.98
CA GLU A 394 -7.15 6.12 -28.36
C GLU A 394 -7.14 7.09 -27.17
N VAL A 395 -7.66 6.63 -26.03
CA VAL A 395 -7.78 7.45 -24.82
C VAL A 395 -6.40 7.67 -24.19
N VAL A 396 -5.44 6.75 -24.38
CA VAL A 396 -4.04 6.93 -23.96
C VAL A 396 -3.36 8.02 -24.78
N TYR A 397 -3.58 8.11 -26.10
CA TYR A 397 -3.02 9.22 -26.91
C TYR A 397 -3.67 10.55 -26.56
N GLU A 398 -4.99 10.58 -26.37
CA GLU A 398 -5.67 11.80 -25.94
C GLU A 398 -5.11 12.27 -24.59
N GLY A 399 -4.89 11.36 -23.64
CA GLY A 399 -4.18 11.64 -22.41
C GLY A 399 -2.75 12.17 -22.60
N ALA A 400 -1.98 11.59 -23.53
CA ALA A 400 -0.59 11.98 -23.82
C ALA A 400 -0.48 13.34 -24.52
N ALA A 401 -1.32 13.60 -25.52
CA ALA A 401 -1.42 14.90 -26.19
C ALA A 401 -1.85 16.01 -25.23
N ASN A 402 -2.83 15.73 -24.35
CA ASN A 402 -3.23 16.67 -23.30
C ASN A 402 -2.08 16.91 -22.29
N ALA A 403 -1.33 15.88 -21.90
CA ALA A 403 -0.16 16.02 -21.03
C ALA A 403 0.94 16.87 -21.68
N LEU A 404 1.24 16.64 -22.97
CA LEU A 404 2.20 17.42 -23.74
C LEU A 404 1.79 18.90 -23.82
N ARG A 405 0.53 19.19 -24.16
CA ARG A 405 -0.04 20.56 -24.22
C ARG A 405 0.20 21.36 -22.93
N ARG A 406 0.12 20.68 -21.77
CA ARG A 406 0.39 21.28 -20.45
C ARG A 406 1.88 21.56 -20.22
N LEU A 407 2.79 20.73 -20.74
CA LEU A 407 4.23 20.93 -20.65
C LEU A 407 4.74 22.02 -21.62
N THR A 408 4.03 22.27 -22.72
CA THR A 408 4.39 23.26 -23.77
C THR A 408 3.59 24.56 -23.71
N HIS A 409 2.88 24.83 -22.60
CA HIS A 409 2.10 26.06 -22.36
C HIS A 409 1.02 26.41 -23.40
N SER A 410 0.54 25.44 -24.19
CA SER A 410 -0.40 25.66 -25.30
C SER A 410 -1.89 25.56 -24.89
N SER A 411 -2.22 25.51 -23.59
CA SER A 411 -3.61 25.57 -23.10
C SER A 411 -3.98 26.95 -22.52
N ILE A 412 -4.92 27.63 -23.17
CA ILE A 412 -5.52 28.91 -22.71
C ILE A 412 -6.52 28.70 -21.55
N THR A 413 -7.12 27.51 -21.44
CA THR A 413 -8.26 27.21 -20.55
C THR A 413 -7.89 26.85 -19.12
N SER A 414 -6.61 26.57 -18.84
CA SER A 414 -6.12 26.29 -17.49
C SER A 414 -5.01 27.31 -17.17
N PRO A 415 -5.07 28.06 -16.05
CA PRO A 415 -3.94 28.87 -15.62
C PRO A 415 -2.80 27.91 -15.23
N GLY A 416 -1.94 27.61 -16.19
CA GLY A 416 -0.84 26.66 -16.03
C GLY A 416 0.09 27.07 -14.89
N TYR A 417 0.91 26.11 -14.44
CA TYR A 417 1.95 26.33 -13.44
C TYR A 417 2.84 27.53 -13.82
N SER A 418 2.48 28.70 -13.30
CA SER A 418 3.03 30.02 -13.61
C SER A 418 2.71 30.56 -15.01
N ARG A 419 1.91 31.65 -15.06
CA ARG A 419 1.84 32.63 -16.16
C ARG A 419 3.14 33.44 -16.37
N SER A 420 4.22 33.10 -15.67
CA SER A 420 5.47 33.85 -15.57
C SER A 420 6.72 32.97 -15.64
N ARG A 421 6.60 31.72 -16.12
CA ARG A 421 7.73 30.83 -16.39
C ARG A 421 7.95 30.69 -17.89
N PRO A 422 9.20 30.74 -18.37
CA PRO A 422 9.52 30.41 -19.76
C PRO A 422 9.17 28.94 -20.04
N ASN A 423 8.89 28.64 -21.31
CA ASN A 423 8.67 27.28 -21.79
C ASN A 423 9.79 26.36 -21.28
N ILE A 424 9.41 25.28 -20.61
CA ILE A 424 10.37 24.35 -19.96
C ILE A 424 11.20 23.60 -21.00
N PHE A 425 10.66 23.46 -22.22
CA PHE A 425 11.26 22.76 -23.35
C PHE A 425 11.25 23.68 -24.58
N PRO A 426 12.24 23.59 -25.48
CA PRO A 426 12.21 24.31 -26.75
C PRO A 426 10.98 23.94 -27.58
N PRO A 427 10.32 24.90 -28.27
CA PRO A 427 9.13 24.61 -29.09
C PRO A 427 9.45 23.74 -30.32
N THR A 428 10.72 23.61 -30.68
CA THR A 428 11.23 22.76 -31.77
C THR A 428 11.67 21.37 -31.31
N ALA A 429 11.68 21.08 -30.01
CA ALA A 429 12.19 19.82 -29.49
C ALA A 429 11.13 18.71 -29.55
N THR A 430 11.46 17.60 -30.24
CA THR A 430 10.53 16.48 -30.43
C THR A 430 10.14 15.83 -29.10
N PRO A 431 8.84 15.72 -28.77
CA PRO A 431 8.38 15.02 -27.56
C PRO A 431 8.69 13.53 -27.65
N THR A 432 9.06 12.91 -26.52
CA THR A 432 9.29 11.46 -26.43
C THR A 432 8.20 10.78 -25.63
N LEU A 433 7.55 9.76 -26.19
CA LEU A 433 6.61 8.90 -25.48
C LEU A 433 7.32 7.60 -25.05
N VAL A 434 7.31 7.30 -23.76
CA VAL A 434 7.94 6.09 -23.20
C VAL A 434 6.86 5.09 -22.81
N ALA A 435 6.72 4.02 -23.58
CA ALA A 435 5.72 2.98 -23.35
C ALA A 435 6.17 2.01 -22.25
N LEU A 436 5.42 1.97 -21.14
CA LEU A 436 5.46 0.90 -20.15
C LEU A 436 4.49 -0.21 -20.60
N THR A 437 5.01 -1.20 -21.30
CA THR A 437 4.31 -2.45 -21.61
C THR A 437 5.30 -3.56 -21.94
N ASN A 438 4.87 -4.80 -21.71
CA ASN A 438 5.56 -6.03 -22.09
C ASN A 438 4.83 -6.80 -23.20
N ASN A 439 3.81 -6.18 -23.81
CA ASN A 439 3.10 -6.71 -24.97
C ASN A 439 3.59 -6.03 -26.25
N GLU A 440 4.39 -6.74 -27.04
CA GLU A 440 4.98 -6.31 -28.29
C GLU A 440 3.90 -5.98 -29.33
N THR A 441 2.84 -6.80 -29.44
CA THR A 441 1.70 -6.51 -30.32
C THR A 441 0.99 -5.22 -29.93
N LEU A 442 0.78 -4.99 -28.62
CA LEU A 442 0.15 -3.77 -28.13
C LEU A 442 1.02 -2.54 -28.40
N PHE A 443 2.34 -2.66 -28.24
CA PHE A 443 3.28 -1.61 -28.61
C PHE A 443 3.30 -1.37 -30.12
N SER A 444 3.29 -2.42 -30.96
CA SER A 444 3.24 -2.28 -32.42
C SER A 444 1.99 -1.54 -32.89
N VAL A 445 0.80 -1.91 -32.38
CA VAL A 445 -0.46 -1.18 -32.65
C VAL A 445 -0.41 0.24 -32.07
N PHE A 446 0.32 0.45 -30.97
CA PHE A 446 0.53 1.78 -30.42
C PHE A 446 1.47 2.64 -31.28
N THR A 447 2.45 2.05 -31.98
CA THR A 447 3.36 2.79 -32.88
C THR A 447 2.80 2.97 -34.29
N SER A 448 1.86 2.14 -34.74
CA SER A 448 1.40 2.11 -36.14
C SER A 448 0.40 3.20 -36.53
N LYS A 449 0.06 4.14 -35.62
CA LYS A 449 -0.92 5.19 -35.93
C LYS A 449 -0.26 6.42 -36.53
N SER A 450 -0.84 6.93 -37.62
CA SER A 450 -0.33 8.07 -38.38
C SER A 450 -0.32 9.39 -37.61
N SER A 451 -1.16 9.56 -36.59
CA SER A 451 -1.20 10.74 -35.70
C SER A 451 0.02 10.88 -34.78
N LEU A 452 1.04 10.03 -34.94
CA LEU A 452 2.19 9.92 -34.05
C LEU A 452 3.53 10.28 -34.68
N SER A 453 3.54 10.72 -35.94
CA SER A 453 4.75 11.21 -36.62
C SER A 453 5.43 12.39 -35.90
N GLU A 454 4.71 13.07 -35.01
CA GLU A 454 5.21 14.17 -34.18
C GLU A 454 5.97 13.71 -32.91
N TYR A 455 5.95 12.41 -32.57
CA TYR A 455 6.55 11.88 -31.35
C TYR A 455 7.68 10.89 -31.63
N ASN A 456 8.75 10.98 -30.85
CA ASN A 456 9.70 9.88 -30.69
C ASN A 456 9.10 8.83 -29.75
N ILE A 457 8.65 7.68 -30.26
CA ILE A 457 8.05 6.62 -29.43
C ILE A 457 9.08 5.54 -29.15
N VAL A 458 9.36 5.32 -27.86
CA VAL A 458 10.29 4.30 -27.37
C VAL A 458 9.63 3.40 -26.33
N ARG A 459 10.14 2.17 -26.19
CA ARG A 459 9.88 1.32 -25.03
C ARG A 459 11.07 1.38 -24.08
N THR A 460 10.89 0.99 -22.83
CA THR A 460 12.01 0.76 -21.91
C THR A 460 12.89 -0.40 -22.35
N SER A 461 14.16 -0.37 -21.97
CA SER A 461 15.18 -1.30 -22.45
C SER A 461 14.96 -2.68 -21.85
N PRO A 462 14.85 -3.77 -22.63
CA PRO A 462 14.65 -5.10 -22.08
C PRO A 462 15.86 -5.54 -21.22
N PRO A 463 15.73 -6.60 -20.40
CA PRO A 463 16.88 -7.19 -19.72
C PRO A 463 17.99 -7.55 -20.73
N PRO A 464 19.27 -7.28 -20.41
CA PRO A 464 20.40 -7.62 -21.27
C PRO A 464 20.39 -9.09 -21.68
N PHE A 465 20.80 -9.35 -22.92
CA PHE A 465 20.81 -10.68 -23.49
C PHE A 465 21.65 -11.66 -22.64
N ASP A 466 22.80 -11.22 -22.11
CA ASP A 466 23.66 -12.06 -21.26
C ASP A 466 23.01 -12.42 -19.92
N GLU A 467 22.20 -11.52 -19.33
CA GLU A 467 21.39 -11.85 -18.14
C GLU A 467 20.28 -12.86 -18.46
N LEU A 468 19.73 -12.85 -19.67
CA LEU A 468 18.70 -13.79 -20.12
C LEU A 468 19.29 -15.13 -20.60
N ARG A 469 20.53 -15.17 -21.11
CA ARG A 469 21.22 -16.38 -21.61
C ARG A 469 21.30 -17.48 -20.55
N GLN A 470 21.41 -17.14 -19.26
CA GLN A 470 21.40 -18.14 -18.17
C GLN A 470 20.08 -18.94 -18.08
N PHE A 471 19.03 -18.52 -18.78
CA PHE A 471 17.73 -19.19 -18.88
C PHE A 471 17.45 -19.71 -20.30
N ASN A 472 18.47 -19.90 -21.15
CA ASN A 472 18.27 -20.29 -22.55
C ASN A 472 17.49 -21.61 -22.75
N GLU A 473 17.62 -22.57 -21.82
CA GLU A 473 16.84 -23.81 -21.81
C GLU A 473 15.31 -23.58 -21.80
N ILE A 474 14.88 -22.42 -21.30
CA ILE A 474 13.48 -22.05 -21.05
C ILE A 474 13.03 -20.96 -22.03
N LEU A 475 13.89 -19.97 -22.28
CA LEU A 475 13.60 -18.82 -23.13
C LEU A 475 13.91 -19.04 -24.61
N ARG A 476 14.80 -19.99 -24.95
CA ARG A 476 15.23 -20.33 -26.32
C ARG A 476 15.65 -19.11 -27.15
N LEU A 477 16.60 -18.35 -26.60
CA LEU A 477 17.23 -17.18 -27.20
C LEU A 477 18.24 -17.59 -28.28
N GLU A 478 19.00 -18.66 -28.02
CA GLU A 478 19.97 -19.25 -28.93
C GLU A 478 19.52 -20.68 -29.28
N VAL A 479 19.39 -20.98 -30.57
CA VAL A 479 19.03 -22.33 -31.06
C VAL A 479 20.31 -23.15 -31.25
N THR A 480 20.76 -23.82 -30.19
CA THR A 480 21.80 -24.85 -30.30
C THR A 480 21.17 -26.23 -30.61
N PRO A 481 21.84 -27.07 -31.41
CA PRO A 481 21.28 -28.34 -31.90
C PRO A 481 20.94 -29.35 -30.79
N ASP A 482 21.56 -29.22 -29.61
CA ASP A 482 21.40 -30.15 -28.48
C ASP A 482 20.22 -29.81 -27.55
N LEU A 483 19.48 -28.72 -27.80
CA LEU A 483 18.38 -28.29 -26.93
C LEU A 483 17.11 -29.14 -27.11
N GLN A 484 16.73 -29.83 -26.03
CA GLN A 484 15.44 -30.51 -25.92
C GLN A 484 14.24 -29.57 -26.19
N PRO A 485 13.09 -30.09 -26.67
CA PRO A 485 11.85 -29.31 -26.79
C PRO A 485 11.52 -28.54 -25.50
N PRO A 486 10.97 -27.32 -25.60
CA PRO A 486 10.81 -26.47 -24.42
C PRO A 486 9.76 -27.07 -23.49
N LYS A 487 10.03 -26.98 -22.18
CA LYS A 487 8.99 -27.21 -21.18
C LYS A 487 8.19 -25.92 -21.03
N GLY A 488 6.98 -25.92 -21.59
CA GLY A 488 6.05 -24.79 -21.50
C GLY A 488 6.29 -23.68 -22.52
N ASN A 489 5.66 -22.53 -22.28
CA ASN A 489 5.53 -21.39 -23.18
C ASN A 489 6.24 -20.12 -22.66
N ALA A 490 7.17 -20.25 -21.71
CA ALA A 490 7.82 -19.12 -21.04
C ALA A 490 8.53 -18.13 -22.00
N ASN A 491 9.00 -18.59 -23.16
CA ASN A 491 9.56 -17.73 -24.21
C ASN A 491 8.56 -16.68 -24.74
N LYS A 492 7.25 -16.97 -24.71
CA LYS A 492 6.18 -16.02 -25.08
C LYS A 492 6.20 -14.78 -24.20
N LEU A 493 6.58 -14.89 -22.92
CA LEU A 493 6.60 -13.78 -21.96
C LEU A 493 7.64 -12.68 -22.25
N LEU A 494 8.60 -12.93 -23.14
CA LEU A 494 9.50 -11.90 -23.63
C LEU A 494 8.83 -10.94 -24.64
N ARG A 495 7.65 -11.31 -25.14
CA ARG A 495 6.88 -10.58 -26.16
C ARG A 495 5.44 -10.29 -25.75
N GLU A 496 4.80 -11.16 -24.98
CA GLU A 496 3.39 -11.04 -24.59
C GLU A 496 3.17 -11.55 -23.16
N TRP A 497 2.61 -10.69 -22.30
CA TRP A 497 2.30 -11.03 -20.92
C TRP A 497 1.19 -12.07 -20.80
N ASP A 498 1.42 -13.05 -19.94
CA ASP A 498 0.45 -14.09 -19.61
C ASP A 498 0.64 -14.52 -18.15
N GLN A 499 -0.34 -14.25 -17.30
CA GLN A 499 -0.24 -14.54 -15.86
C GLN A 499 -0.22 -16.05 -15.59
N GLN A 500 -0.82 -16.87 -16.46
CA GLN A 500 -0.82 -18.32 -16.28
C GLN A 500 0.55 -18.88 -16.58
N ILE A 501 1.13 -18.54 -17.74
CA ILE A 501 2.50 -18.92 -18.11
C ILE A 501 3.49 -18.38 -17.07
N TRP A 502 3.29 -17.15 -16.56
CA TRP A 502 4.10 -16.62 -15.46
C TRP A 502 4.06 -17.54 -14.24
N ASN A 503 2.87 -17.91 -13.78
CA ASN A 503 2.72 -18.73 -12.58
C ASN A 503 3.33 -20.14 -12.77
N GLU A 504 3.03 -20.80 -13.89
CA GLU A 504 3.32 -22.22 -14.16
C GLU A 504 4.75 -22.45 -14.71
N ASP A 505 5.14 -21.76 -15.79
CA ASP A 505 6.32 -22.13 -16.58
C ASP A 505 7.62 -21.40 -16.16
N VAL A 506 7.53 -20.26 -15.47
CA VAL A 506 8.71 -19.41 -15.18
C VAL A 506 9.36 -19.76 -13.83
N PRO A 507 10.66 -20.09 -13.76
CA PRO A 507 11.35 -20.32 -12.49
C PRO A 507 11.49 -19.04 -11.65
N ARG A 508 11.57 -19.21 -10.31
CA ARG A 508 11.68 -18.10 -9.34
C ARG A 508 12.81 -17.11 -9.67
N LYS A 509 13.99 -17.57 -10.12
CA LYS A 509 15.11 -16.67 -10.50
C LYS A 509 14.79 -15.78 -11.72
N LEU A 510 14.17 -16.34 -12.75
CA LEU A 510 13.77 -15.58 -13.95
C LEU A 510 12.59 -14.65 -13.63
N LYS A 511 11.63 -15.10 -12.80
CA LYS A 511 10.59 -14.23 -12.22
C LYS A 511 11.22 -13.01 -11.56
N VAL A 512 12.20 -13.21 -10.67
CA VAL A 512 12.89 -12.10 -9.98
C VAL A 512 13.59 -11.14 -10.96
N LEU A 513 14.30 -11.68 -11.95
CA LEU A 513 14.96 -10.86 -12.98
C LEU A 513 13.95 -9.98 -13.74
N LEU A 514 12.93 -10.57 -14.36
CA LEU A 514 11.95 -9.83 -15.16
C LEU A 514 11.19 -8.79 -14.33
N THR A 515 10.89 -9.10 -13.07
CA THR A 515 10.24 -8.18 -12.13
C THR A 515 11.11 -6.99 -11.80
N ARG A 516 12.42 -7.18 -11.64
CA ARG A 516 13.36 -6.08 -11.33
C ARG A 516 13.35 -5.02 -12.45
N TYR A 517 13.28 -5.47 -13.70
CA TYR A 517 13.16 -4.58 -14.87
C TYR A 517 11.78 -3.91 -14.94
N PHE A 518 10.69 -4.63 -14.65
CA PHE A 518 9.36 -4.01 -14.53
C PHE A 518 9.28 -2.93 -13.41
N VAL A 519 9.87 -3.20 -12.24
CA VAL A 519 9.90 -2.26 -11.11
C VAL A 519 10.78 -1.04 -11.45
N ARG A 520 11.93 -1.25 -12.11
CA ARG A 520 12.77 -0.17 -12.66
C ARG A 520 11.94 0.75 -13.56
N ASP A 521 11.20 0.19 -14.50
CA ASP A 521 10.44 0.97 -15.48
C ASP A 521 9.28 1.72 -14.85
N LEU A 522 8.60 1.09 -13.89
CA LEU A 522 7.56 1.72 -13.09
C LEU A 522 8.12 2.89 -12.27
N ILE A 523 9.32 2.78 -11.69
CA ILE A 523 10.00 3.89 -11.00
C ILE A 523 10.37 5.01 -11.97
N VAL A 524 10.99 4.68 -13.10
CA VAL A 524 11.43 5.69 -14.09
C VAL A 524 10.23 6.45 -14.65
N MET A 525 9.17 5.75 -15.03
CA MET A 525 7.92 6.37 -15.46
C MET A 525 7.29 7.22 -14.34
N ALA A 526 7.09 6.65 -13.15
CA ALA A 526 6.29 7.30 -12.11
C ALA A 526 7.05 8.39 -11.33
N GLN A 527 8.38 8.41 -11.33
CA GLN A 527 9.19 9.36 -10.53
C GLN A 527 10.10 10.27 -11.38
N HIS A 528 10.42 9.91 -12.62
CA HIS A 528 11.41 10.63 -13.43
C HIS A 528 10.90 11.19 -14.76
N ALA A 529 9.80 10.70 -15.33
CA ALA A 529 9.16 11.33 -16.48
C ALA A 529 8.55 12.70 -16.14
N ASP A 530 8.53 13.62 -17.11
CA ASP A 530 8.02 14.99 -16.92
C ASP A 530 6.51 15.00 -16.69
N ALA A 531 5.80 14.10 -17.37
CA ALA A 531 4.42 13.72 -17.10
C ALA A 531 4.23 12.23 -17.42
N PHE A 532 3.14 11.61 -16.98
CA PHE A 532 2.80 10.26 -17.43
C PHE A 532 1.30 9.95 -17.38
N VAL A 533 0.88 9.02 -18.22
CA VAL A 533 -0.52 8.70 -18.53
C VAL A 533 -0.77 7.22 -18.23
N VAL A 534 -1.81 6.94 -17.46
CA VAL A 534 -2.12 5.57 -17.00
C VAL A 534 -3.61 5.25 -17.05
N SER A 535 -3.93 3.96 -17.05
CA SER A 535 -5.25 3.45 -16.68
C SER A 535 -5.32 3.24 -15.16
N GLY A 536 -6.06 4.08 -14.43
CA GLY A 536 -6.34 3.90 -13.00
C GLY A 536 -7.33 2.77 -12.72
N ALA A 537 -8.04 2.29 -13.74
CA ALA A 537 -8.75 1.02 -13.67
C ALA A 537 -7.78 -0.18 -13.47
N SER A 538 -6.52 -0.07 -13.93
CA SER A 538 -5.48 -1.08 -13.76
C SER A 538 -4.71 -0.94 -12.42
N PRO A 539 -4.42 -2.04 -11.69
CA PRO A 539 -3.64 -2.00 -10.44
C PRO A 539 -2.24 -1.39 -10.61
N THR A 540 -1.58 -1.62 -11.75
CA THR A 540 -0.28 -1.00 -12.06
C THR A 540 -0.41 0.51 -12.27
N GLY A 541 -1.53 0.99 -12.82
CA GLY A 541 -1.78 2.43 -12.94
C GLY A 541 -2.07 3.07 -11.58
N ARG A 542 -2.84 2.41 -10.70
CA ARG A 542 -3.04 2.90 -9.32
C ARG A 542 -1.75 2.95 -8.51
N LEU A 543 -0.88 1.94 -8.65
CA LEU A 543 0.44 1.97 -8.04
C LEU A 543 1.32 3.08 -8.63
N ALA A 544 1.27 3.32 -9.95
CA ALA A 544 1.99 4.42 -10.60
C ALA A 544 1.49 5.81 -10.13
N ILE A 545 0.18 6.01 -9.98
CA ILE A 545 -0.40 7.23 -9.41
C ILE A 545 0.09 7.42 -7.97
N LEU A 546 0.11 6.36 -7.16
CA LEU A 546 0.60 6.43 -5.77
C LEU A 546 2.10 6.75 -5.70
N LEU A 547 2.90 6.17 -6.58
CA LEU A 547 4.32 6.49 -6.77
C LEU A 547 4.57 7.93 -7.25
N SER A 548 3.54 8.58 -7.81
CA SER A 548 3.66 9.98 -8.24
C SER A 548 3.79 10.96 -7.06
N GLY A 549 3.27 10.58 -5.88
CA GLY A 549 3.09 11.44 -4.71
C GLY A 549 1.83 12.32 -4.79
N GLU A 550 1.45 12.95 -3.67
CA GLU A 550 0.27 13.83 -3.59
C GLU A 550 0.36 14.99 -4.61
N ASP A 551 1.49 15.71 -4.63
CA ASP A 551 1.78 16.76 -5.63
C ASP A 551 1.73 16.21 -7.07
N GLY A 552 2.10 14.95 -7.26
CA GLY A 552 2.14 14.28 -8.54
C GLY A 552 0.75 13.95 -9.08
N ALA A 553 -0.21 13.63 -8.21
CA ALA A 553 -1.58 13.27 -8.56
C ALA A 553 -2.54 14.49 -8.59
N ILE A 554 -2.46 15.34 -7.57
CA ILE A 554 -3.37 16.49 -7.37
C ILE A 554 -2.89 17.69 -8.19
N GLY A 555 -1.61 18.01 -8.14
CA GLY A 555 -1.07 19.19 -8.82
C GLY A 555 -1.52 20.52 -8.19
N PRO A 556 -1.75 21.58 -8.99
CA PRO A 556 -2.15 22.88 -8.48
C PRO A 556 -3.67 22.90 -8.21
N ARG A 557 -4.09 23.73 -7.26
CA ARG A 557 -5.51 23.91 -6.93
C ARG A 557 -6.05 25.26 -7.42
N ASP A 558 -7.36 25.31 -7.64
CA ASP A 558 -8.12 26.55 -7.79
C ASP A 558 -8.40 27.23 -6.43
N LEU A 559 -9.14 28.35 -6.46
CA LEU A 559 -9.51 29.12 -5.26
C LEU A 559 -10.51 28.39 -4.34
N ASN A 560 -11.21 27.38 -4.85
CA ASN A 560 -12.20 26.57 -4.14
C ASN A 560 -11.60 25.24 -3.62
N GLY A 561 -10.31 24.98 -3.86
CA GLY A 561 -9.62 23.74 -3.52
C GLY A 561 -9.70 22.64 -4.58
N GLY A 562 -10.36 22.89 -5.71
CA GLY A 562 -10.47 21.98 -6.84
C GLY A 562 -9.11 21.69 -7.48
N SER A 563 -8.87 20.43 -7.82
CA SER A 563 -7.62 19.95 -8.44
C SER A 563 -7.58 20.26 -9.94
N PHE A 564 -6.49 20.85 -10.44
CA PHE A 564 -6.21 20.93 -11.88
C PHE A 564 -5.42 19.70 -12.40
N GLY A 565 -5.14 18.72 -11.54
CA GLY A 565 -4.39 17.51 -11.85
C GLY A 565 -2.88 17.73 -11.81
N GLY A 566 -2.13 16.74 -11.32
CA GLY A 566 -0.68 16.79 -11.26
C GLY A 566 0.01 16.35 -12.56
N ARG A 567 1.20 15.78 -12.41
CA ARG A 567 2.01 15.22 -13.52
C ARG A 567 1.56 13.83 -13.97
N VAL A 568 0.84 13.09 -13.14
CA VAL A 568 0.13 11.88 -13.59
C VAL A 568 -1.28 12.23 -14.03
N ARG A 569 -1.71 11.63 -15.14
CA ARG A 569 -3.10 11.60 -15.59
C ARG A 569 -3.59 10.16 -15.66
N SER A 570 -4.67 9.87 -14.96
CA SER A 570 -5.48 8.69 -15.28
C SER A 570 -6.45 9.01 -16.42
N VAL A 571 -6.68 8.05 -17.32
CA VAL A 571 -7.57 8.25 -18.48
C VAL A 571 -8.93 7.56 -18.35
N ASP A 572 -9.01 6.46 -17.60
CA ASP A 572 -10.19 5.58 -17.55
C ASP A 572 -10.77 5.32 -16.15
N GLY A 573 -10.12 5.81 -15.09
CA GLY A 573 -10.66 5.67 -13.73
C GLY A 573 -9.80 6.34 -12.67
N TRP A 574 -10.42 6.97 -11.69
CA TRP A 574 -9.71 7.61 -10.58
C TRP A 574 -8.92 6.60 -9.72
N TRP A 575 -7.95 7.10 -8.94
CA TRP A 575 -7.28 6.28 -7.93
C TRP A 575 -8.26 5.86 -6.83
N SER A 576 -8.36 4.56 -6.59
CA SER A 576 -9.14 3.95 -5.51
C SER A 576 -8.22 3.29 -4.47
N PRO A 577 -8.51 3.40 -3.16
CA PRO A 577 -7.76 2.65 -2.16
C PRO A 577 -8.06 1.14 -2.21
N THR A 578 -9.24 0.76 -2.70
CA THR A 578 -9.77 -0.61 -2.78
C THR A 578 -9.26 -1.42 -3.99
N ALA A 579 -9.48 -2.74 -3.97
CA ALA A 579 -9.17 -3.60 -5.13
C ALA A 579 -10.13 -3.35 -6.29
N ARG A 580 -11.40 -3.11 -5.95
CA ARG A 580 -12.50 -2.83 -6.87
C ARG A 580 -13.06 -1.47 -6.49
N ALA A 581 -13.14 -0.55 -7.44
CA ALA A 581 -13.69 0.78 -7.18
C ALA A 581 -15.10 0.70 -6.59
N GLY A 582 -15.93 -0.25 -7.06
CA GLY A 582 -17.29 -0.48 -6.54
C GLY A 582 -17.36 -0.77 -5.04
N SER A 583 -16.31 -1.36 -4.43
CA SER A 583 -16.27 -1.64 -2.99
C SER A 583 -16.41 -0.38 -2.12
N VAL A 584 -16.04 0.80 -2.63
CA VAL A 584 -16.19 2.07 -1.88
C VAL A 584 -17.65 2.47 -1.68
N PHE A 585 -18.56 1.99 -2.54
CA PHE A 585 -19.96 2.46 -2.59
C PHE A 585 -20.96 1.62 -1.77
N GLY A 586 -20.57 0.42 -1.30
CA GLY A 586 -21.43 -0.48 -0.52
C GLY A 586 -21.29 -1.96 -0.85
#